data_AF-A0A2M8Z305-F1
#
_entry.id   AF-A0A2M8Z305-F1
#
_cell.length_a   1.000
_cell.length_b   1.000
_cell.length_c   1.000
_cell.angle_alpha   90.00
_cell.angle_beta   90.00
_cell.angle_gamma   90.00
#
_symmetry.space_group_name_H-M   'P 1'
#
loop_
_entity.id
_entity.type
_entity.pdbx_description
1 polymer ?
#
loop_
_entity_poly.entity_id
_entity_poly.type
_entity_poly.pdbx_seq_one_letter_code
_entity_poly.pdbx_strand_id
1 'polypeptide(L)'
;MPEALNMGVPYDLFWRLNPRKLLPFVEAYRRKQQQRSDEMWLMGQYVASALDATVCNAMPFIKRKWRGKYFEEPIRVTPKTEEEKRSESEKALQGFIFAAGTMENDMKRKKKGE
;
A
#
# COMPACT_ATOMS: atom_id res chain seq x y z
N MET A 1 2.51 26.29 27.60
CA MET A 1 3.60 26.93 26.82
C MET A 1 4.36 25.96 25.92
N PRO A 2 4.98 24.86 26.40
CA PRO A 2 5.80 23.99 25.54
C PRO A 2 4.99 23.36 24.39
N GLU A 3 3.71 23.06 24.62
CA GLU A 3 2.84 22.48 23.61
C GLU A 3 2.55 23.42 22.44
N ALA A 4 2.38 24.71 22.68
CA ALA A 4 2.13 25.68 21.61
C ALA A 4 3.35 25.81 20.68
N LEU A 5 4.55 25.74 21.24
CA LEU A 5 5.79 25.71 20.47
C LEU A 5 5.89 24.42 19.64
N ASN A 6 5.54 23.26 20.22
CA ASN A 6 5.49 21.98 19.50
C ASN A 6 4.45 21.98 18.35
N MET A 7 3.33 22.69 18.51
CA MET A 7 2.33 22.90 17.46
C MET A 7 2.81 23.83 16.34
N GLY A 8 3.97 24.48 16.50
CA GLY A 8 4.56 25.38 15.51
C GLY A 8 4.13 26.85 15.66
N VAL A 9 3.56 27.23 16.81
CA VAL A 9 3.24 28.64 17.10
C VAL A 9 4.49 29.37 17.58
N PRO A 10 4.93 30.44 16.89
CA PRO A 10 6.05 31.26 17.35
C PRO A 10 5.78 31.87 18.73
N TYR A 11 6.82 31.99 19.55
CA TYR A 11 6.71 32.49 20.93
C TYR A 11 6.04 33.86 21.01
N ASP A 12 6.47 34.81 20.17
CA ASP A 12 5.91 36.17 20.16
C ASP A 12 4.46 36.20 19.69
N LEU A 13 4.08 35.29 18.78
CA LEU A 13 2.72 35.17 18.27
C LEU A 13 1.79 34.65 19.36
N PHE A 14 2.23 33.66 20.15
CA PHE A 14 1.43 33.03 21.19
C PHE A 14 0.83 34.05 22.17
N TRP A 15 1.65 35.00 22.65
CA TRP A 15 1.20 36.02 23.61
C TRP A 15 0.24 37.06 23.01
N ARG A 16 0.27 37.24 21.69
CA ARG A 16 -0.58 38.20 20.96
C ARG A 16 -1.85 37.55 20.41
N LEU A 17 -1.93 36.22 20.43
CA LEU A 17 -2.99 35.45 19.79
C LEU A 17 -4.19 35.26 20.72
N ASN A 18 -5.39 35.34 20.15
CA ASN A 18 -6.62 34.95 20.86
C ASN A 18 -6.74 33.41 20.86
N PRO A 19 -7.20 32.77 21.95
CA PRO A 19 -7.45 31.33 22.01
C PRO A 19 -8.24 30.74 20.83
N ARG A 20 -9.21 31.49 20.27
CA ARG A 20 -9.97 31.04 19.09
C ARG A 20 -9.10 30.90 17.84
N LYS A 21 -8.09 31.76 17.70
CA LYS A 21 -7.15 31.72 16.58
C LYS A 21 -6.06 30.65 16.76
N LEU A 22 -5.97 30.01 17.93
CA LEU A 22 -5.06 28.89 18.18
C LEU A 22 -5.60 27.57 17.59
N LEU A 23 -6.93 27.43 17.50
CA LEU A 23 -7.61 26.24 16.95
C LEU A 23 -7.05 25.72 15.62
N PRO A 24 -6.81 26.57 14.58
CA PRO A 24 -6.24 26.08 13.32
C PRO A 24 -4.83 25.48 13.48
N PHE A 25 -4.01 25.95 14.43
CA PHE A 25 -2.69 25.37 14.71
C PHE A 25 -2.82 23.99 15.36
N VAL A 26 -3.78 23.84 16.27
CA VAL A 26 -4.09 22.55 16.91
C VAL A 26 -4.55 21.55 15.86
N GLU A 27 -5.43 21.97 14.95
CA GLU A 27 -5.93 21.12 13.87
C GLU A 27 -4.81 20.72 12.89
N ALA A 28 -3.96 21.67 12.49
CA ALA A 28 -2.80 21.40 11.65
C ALA A 28 -1.84 20.41 12.32
N TYR A 29 -1.56 20.58 13.61
CA TYR A 29 -0.74 19.66 14.38
C TYR A 29 -1.34 18.25 14.45
N ARG A 30 -2.66 18.15 14.66
CA ARG A 30 -3.37 16.86 14.65
C ARG A 30 -3.26 16.16 13.30
N ARG A 31 -3.45 16.89 12.20
CA ARG A 31 -3.29 16.35 10.84
C ARG A 31 -1.87 15.85 10.59
N LYS A 32 -0.86 16.60 11.02
CA LYS A 32 0.55 16.19 10.92
C LYS A 32 0.85 14.90 11.70
N GLN A 33 0.28 14.76 12.91
CA GLN A 33 0.43 13.52 13.68
C GLN A 33 -0.24 12.33 13.00
N GLN A 34 -1.43 12.53 12.43
CA GLN A 34 -2.10 11.49 11.66
C GLN A 34 -1.26 11.07 10.45
N GLN A 35 -0.75 12.03 9.66
CA GLN A 35 0.15 11.74 8.53
C GLN A 35 1.35 10.89 8.95
N ARG A 36 2.01 11.25 10.05
CA ARG A 36 3.14 10.48 10.58
C ARG A 36 2.72 9.06 10.99
N SER A 37 1.55 8.91 11.62
CA SER A 37 1.00 7.61 11.96
C SER A 37 0.73 6.76 10.71
N ASP A 38 0.17 7.36 9.66
CA ASP A 38 -0.15 6.69 8.40
C ASP A 38 1.13 6.27 7.66
N GLU A 39 2.16 7.13 7.66
CA GLU A 39 3.49 6.82 7.11
C GLU A 39 4.15 5.65 7.86
N MET A 40 4.12 5.67 9.20
CA MET A 40 4.67 4.59 10.02
C MET A 40 3.90 3.29 9.82
N TRP A 41 2.57 3.38 9.66
CA TRP A 41 1.74 2.22 9.36
C TRP A 41 2.13 1.58 8.02
N LEU A 42 2.29 2.39 6.97
CA LEU A 42 2.72 1.93 5.66
C LEU A 42 4.11 1.30 5.71
N MET A 43 5.05 1.92 6.43
CA MET A 43 6.38 1.35 6.66
C MET A 43 6.29 -0.01 7.39
N GLY A 44 5.41 -0.13 8.38
CA GLY A 44 5.17 -1.38 9.09
C GLY A 44 4.75 -2.53 8.18
N GLN A 45 3.95 -2.25 7.14
CA GLN A 45 3.57 -3.27 6.15
C GLN A 45 4.76 -3.75 5.32
N TYR A 46 5.64 -2.83 4.90
CA TYR A 46 6.87 -3.20 4.20
C TYR A 46 7.80 -4.03 5.09
N VAL A 47 8.01 -3.61 6.34
CA VAL A 47 8.84 -4.37 7.29
C VAL A 47 8.27 -5.76 7.53
N ALA A 48 6.97 -5.88 7.72
CA ALA A 48 6.30 -7.18 7.90
C ALA A 48 6.50 -8.09 6.68
N SER A 49 6.31 -7.57 5.47
CA SER A 49 6.54 -8.31 4.23
C SER A 49 8.00 -8.75 4.07
N ALA A 50 8.96 -7.88 4.41
CA ALA A 50 10.39 -8.19 4.34
C ALA A 50 10.78 -9.31 5.31
N LEU A 51 10.27 -9.25 6.55
CA LEU A 51 10.49 -10.30 7.56
C LEU A 51 9.85 -11.62 7.14
N ASP A 52 8.67 -11.58 6.53
CA ASP A 52 7.99 -12.78 6.04
C ASP A 52 8.79 -13.46 4.91
N ALA A 53 9.31 -12.67 3.97
CA ALA A 53 10.10 -13.15 2.84
C ALA A 53 11.49 -13.69 3.26
N THR A 54 12.04 -13.23 4.38
CA THR A 54 13.39 -13.59 4.84
C THR A 54 13.34 -14.56 6.02
N VAL A 55 13.03 -14.06 7.21
CA VAL A 55 13.08 -14.79 8.48
C VAL A 55 12.07 -15.92 8.51
N CYS A 56 10.81 -15.66 8.14
CA CYS A 56 9.77 -16.69 8.19
C CYS A 56 10.00 -17.78 7.14
N ASN A 57 10.66 -17.46 6.03
CA ASN A 57 11.14 -18.46 5.09
C ASN A 57 12.34 -19.23 5.65
N ALA A 58 13.33 -18.58 6.27
CA ALA A 58 14.50 -19.28 6.78
C ALA A 58 14.21 -20.22 7.97
N MET A 59 13.06 -20.06 8.65
CA MET A 59 12.78 -20.80 9.89
C MET A 59 12.41 -22.28 9.63
N PRO A 60 13.22 -23.25 10.10
CA PRO A 60 13.01 -24.67 9.79
C PRO A 60 11.85 -25.31 10.59
N PHE A 61 11.43 -24.66 11.69
CA PHE A 61 10.39 -25.18 12.58
C PHE A 61 8.97 -24.81 12.13
N ILE A 62 8.82 -23.85 11.22
CA ILE A 62 7.52 -23.42 10.71
C ILE A 62 7.31 -24.02 9.33
N LYS A 63 6.65 -25.18 9.28
CA LYS A 63 6.26 -25.81 8.01
C LYS A 63 5.12 -25.03 7.37
N ARG A 64 5.45 -24.10 6.47
CA ARG A 64 4.45 -23.37 5.66
C ARG A 64 4.34 -23.98 4.28
N LYS A 65 3.11 -24.09 3.78
CA LYS A 65 2.80 -24.55 2.41
C LYS A 65 3.33 -23.59 1.34
N TRP A 66 3.38 -22.30 1.66
CA TRP A 66 3.82 -21.23 0.76
C TRP A 66 4.86 -20.35 1.43
N ARG A 67 5.89 -19.97 0.67
CA ARG A 67 6.97 -19.08 1.10
C ARG A 67 6.56 -17.64 0.77
N GLY A 68 6.71 -16.74 1.74
CA GLY A 68 6.43 -15.31 1.54
C GLY A 68 7.36 -14.74 0.47
N LYS A 69 6.84 -13.87 -0.40
CA LYS A 69 7.65 -13.07 -1.33
C LYS A 69 7.44 -11.60 -1.00
N TYR A 70 8.51 -10.83 -1.10
CA TYR A 70 8.42 -9.38 -0.95
C TYR A 70 7.70 -8.77 -2.15
N PHE A 71 7.07 -7.61 -1.94
CA PHE A 71 6.37 -6.91 -3.02
C PHE A 71 7.34 -6.44 -4.11
N GLU A 72 6.99 -6.66 -5.37
CA GLU A 72 7.74 -6.16 -6.53
C GLU A 72 7.44 -4.68 -6.80
N GLU A 73 6.23 -4.23 -6.46
CA GLU A 73 5.76 -2.86 -6.61
C GLU A 73 5.34 -2.27 -5.25
N PRO A 74 5.49 -0.94 -5.06
CA PRO A 74 5.07 -0.29 -3.83
C PRO A 74 3.55 -0.35 -3.64
N ILE A 75 3.12 -0.45 -2.38
CA ILE A 75 1.72 -0.38 -1.98
C ILE A 75 1.18 1.00 -2.36
N ARG A 76 0.19 1.02 -3.27
CA ARG A 76 -0.47 2.25 -3.70
C ARG A 76 -1.45 2.74 -2.63
N VAL A 77 -1.29 3.99 -2.21
CA VAL A 77 -2.21 4.67 -1.27
C VAL A 77 -3.37 5.34 -2.02
N THR A 78 -3.12 5.81 -3.24
CA THR A 78 -4.12 6.46 -4.08
C THR A 78 -4.93 5.43 -4.88
N PRO A 79 -6.25 5.62 -5.03
CA PRO A 79 -7.06 4.75 -5.86
C PRO A 79 -6.65 4.86 -7.33
N LYS A 80 -6.73 3.75 -8.07
CA LYS A 80 -6.47 3.75 -9.52
C LYS A 80 -7.49 4.61 -10.25
N THR A 81 -7.01 5.42 -11.19
CA THR A 81 -7.84 6.17 -12.13
C THR A 81 -8.64 5.21 -13.01
N GLU A 82 -9.81 5.63 -13.51
CA GLU A 82 -10.66 4.77 -14.36
C GLU A 82 -9.96 4.29 -15.63
N GLU A 83 -9.09 5.12 -16.22
CA GLU A 83 -8.31 4.78 -17.40
C GLU A 83 -7.31 3.65 -17.13
N GLU A 84 -6.63 3.67 -15.98
CA GLU A 84 -5.72 2.60 -15.58
C GLU A 84 -6.48 1.29 -15.37
N LYS A 85 -7.64 1.35 -14.69
CA LYS A 85 -8.50 0.17 -14.48
C LYS A 85 -8.96 -0.44 -15.80
N ARG A 86 -9.34 0.41 -16.77
CA ARG A 86 -9.77 -0.04 -18.09
C ARG A 86 -8.63 -0.74 -18.82
N SER A 87 -7.43 -0.16 -18.83
CA SER A 87 -6.25 -0.77 -19.44
C SER A 87 -5.86 -2.11 -18.81
N GLU A 88 -5.99 -2.25 -17.49
CA GLU A 88 -5.75 -3.51 -16.80
C GLU A 88 -6.80 -4.56 -17.14
N SER A 89 -8.07 -4.16 -17.23
CA SER A 89 -9.17 -5.05 -17.61
C SER A 89 -9.01 -5.57 -19.04
N GLU A 90 -8.53 -4.72 -19.96
CA GLU A 90 -8.26 -5.10 -21.35
C GLU A 90 -7.08 -6.06 -21.45
N LYS A 91 -5.99 -5.82 -20.70
CA LYS A 91 -4.86 -6.76 -20.61
C LYS A 91 -5.27 -8.10 -20.03
N ALA A 92 -6.09 -8.10 -18.97
CA ALA A 92 -6.60 -9.31 -18.36
C ALA A 92 -7.52 -10.09 -19.32
N LEU A 93 -8.39 -9.38 -20.05
CA LEU A 93 -9.25 -9.97 -21.07
C LEU A 93 -8.41 -10.60 -22.20
N GLN A 94 -7.39 -9.89 -22.69
CA GLN A 94 -6.51 -10.38 -23.73
C GLN A 94 -5.73 -11.63 -23.27
N GLY A 95 -5.22 -11.63 -22.04
CA GLY A 95 -4.58 -12.81 -21.44
C GLY A 95 -5.52 -14.00 -21.31
N PHE A 96 -6.78 -13.75 -20.93
CA PHE A 96 -7.81 -14.80 -20.85
C PHE A 96 -8.15 -15.39 -22.23
N ILE A 97 -8.35 -14.53 -23.23
CA ILE A 97 -8.60 -14.96 -24.62
C ILE A 97 -7.43 -15.82 -25.12
N PHE A 98 -6.19 -15.40 -24.86
CA PHE A 98 -5.02 -16.18 -25.23
C PHE A 98 -5.00 -17.56 -24.55
N ALA A 99 -5.21 -17.61 -23.24
CA ALA A 99 -5.24 -18.86 -22.48
C ALA A 99 -6.36 -19.81 -22.96
N ALA A 100 -7.55 -19.28 -23.23
CA ALA A 100 -8.66 -20.06 -23.77
C ALA A 100 -8.32 -20.64 -25.16
N GLY A 101 -7.71 -19.84 -26.04
CA GLY A 101 -7.26 -20.28 -27.35
C GLY A 101 -6.18 -21.38 -27.30
N THR A 102 -5.23 -21.28 -26.35
CA THR A 102 -4.25 -22.37 -26.14
C THR A 102 -4.92 -23.66 -25.68
N MET A 103 -5.91 -23.55 -24.79
CA MET A 103 -6.67 -24.70 -24.29
C MET A 103 -7.48 -25.39 -25.39
N GLU A 104 -8.14 -24.61 -26.26
CA GLU A 104 -8.93 -25.13 -27.37
C GLU A 104 -8.04 -25.85 -28.40
N ASN A 105 -6.86 -25.30 -28.69
CA ASN A 105 -5.88 -25.93 -29.57
C ASN A 105 -5.33 -27.24 -29.01
N ASP A 106 -5.04 -27.30 -27.70
CA ASP A 106 -4.62 -28.53 -27.04
C ASP A 106 -5.73 -29.59 -27.03
N MET A 107 -6.98 -29.18 -26.85
CA MET A 107 -8.14 -30.09 -26.89
C MET A 107 -8.37 -30.65 -28.30
N LYS A 108 -8.22 -29.82 -29.35
CA LYS A 108 -8.27 -30.27 -30.75
C LYS A 108 -7.12 -31.20 -31.14
N ARG A 109 -5.92 -31.00 -30.57
CA ARG A 109 -4.78 -31.91 -30.76
C ARG A 109 -5.03 -33.27 -30.14
N LYS A 110 -5.57 -33.34 -28.92
CA LYS A 110 -5.97 -34.61 -28.29
C LYS A 110 -7.03 -35.37 -29.09
N LYS A 111 -8.02 -34.67 -29.65
CA LYS A 111 -9.11 -35.28 -30.43
C LYS A 111 -8.71 -35.76 -31.83
N LYS A 112 -7.56 -35.34 -32.35
CA LYS A 112 -6.98 -35.81 -33.63
C LYS A 112 -5.95 -36.93 -33.47
N GLY A 113 -5.53 -37.21 -32.24
CA GLY A 113 -4.58 -38.28 -31.91
C GLY A 113 -5.25 -39.58 -31.45
N GLU A 114 -6.59 -39.63 -31.47
CA GLU A 114 -7.44 -40.84 -31.38
C GLU A 114 -8.03 -41.12 -32.77
#